data_AF-A0AA90UFB9-F1
#
_entry.id   AF-A0AA90UFB9-F1
#
_cell.length_a   1.000
_cell.length_b   1.000
_cell.length_c   1.000
_cell.angle_alpha   90.00
_cell.angle_beta   90.00
_cell.angle_gamma   90.00
#
_symmetry.space_group_name_H-M   'P 1'
#
loop_
_entity.id
_entity.type
_entity.pdbx_description
1 polymer ?
#
loop_
_entity_poly.entity_id
_entity_poly.type
_entity_poly.pdbx_seq_one_letter_code
_entity_poly.pdbx_strand_id
1 'polypeptide(L)' 'DTRTPAQKAAMRELLKSLCTDYPEAEILGHRDLPGVHKECPCFDVKKWLSNIHFHI' A
#
# COMPACT_ATOMS: atom_id res chain seq x y z
N ASP A 1 9.79 -8.32 -3.57
CA ASP A 1 8.49 -8.48 -2.90
C ASP A 1 8.34 -9.94 -2.47
N THR A 2 8.39 -10.20 -1.16
CA THR A 2 8.30 -11.54 -0.57
C THR A 2 6.96 -11.82 0.12
N ARG A 3 5.99 -10.90 -0.01
CA ARG A 3 4.68 -11.06 0.63
C ARG A 3 3.94 -12.26 0.06
N THR A 4 3.37 -13.09 0.92
CA THR A 4 2.55 -14.23 0.54
C THR A 4 1.22 -13.77 -0.09
N PRO A 5 0.53 -14.63 -0.86
CA PRO A 5 -0.80 -14.32 -1.36
C PRO A 5 -1.79 -13.92 -0.26
N ALA A 6 -1.76 -14.61 0.89
CA ALA A 6 -2.60 -14.30 2.05
C ALA A 6 -2.29 -12.91 2.64
N GLN A 7 -1.01 -12.53 2.74
CA GLN A 7 -0.62 -11.19 3.20
C GLN A 7 -1.09 -10.09 2.23
N LYS A 8 -1.00 -10.32 0.91
CA LYS A 8 -1.49 -9.38 -0.09
C LYS A 8 -3.01 -9.21 -0.02
N ALA A 9 -3.75 -10.30 0.19
CA ALA A 9 -5.20 -10.27 0.36
C ALA A 9 -5.61 -9.52 1.63
N ALA A 10 -5.00 -9.83 2.78
CA ALA A 10 -5.27 -9.15 4.04
C ALA A 10 -5.00 -7.64 3.95
N MET A 11 -3.91 -7.25 3.29
CA MET A 11 -3.59 -5.84 3.11
C MET A 11 -4.55 -5.12 2.17
N ARG A 12 -5.03 -5.78 1.10
CA ARG A 12 -6.06 -5.20 0.22
C ARG A 12 -7.34 -4.89 0.99
N GLU A 13 -7.82 -5.81 1.82
CA GLU A 13 -9.04 -5.61 2.61
C GLU A 13 -8.87 -4.53 3.67
N LEU A 14 -7.72 -4.49 4.34
CA LEU A 14 -7.40 -3.41 5.28
C LEU A 14 -7.41 -2.04 4.59
N LEU A 15 -6.77 -1.92 3.43
CA LEU A 15 -6.72 -0.65 2.70
C LEU A 15 -8.12 -0.19 2.26
N LYS A 16 -8.99 -1.10 1.81
CA LYS A 16 -10.39 -0.74 1.48
C LYS A 16 -11.14 -0.15 2.66
N SER A 17 -11.02 -0.78 3.83
CA SER A 17 -11.65 -0.28 5.06
C SER A 17 -11.12 1.11 5.40
N LEU A 18 -9.80 1.27 5.41
CA LEU A 18 -9.17 2.56 5.74
C LEU A 18 -9.56 3.66 4.76
N CYS A 19 -9.69 3.37 3.47
CA CYS A 19 -10.09 4.38 2.50
C CYS A 19 -11.59 4.71 2.57
N THR A 20 -12.41 3.81 3.09
CA THR A 20 -13.82 4.10 3.40
C THR A 20 -13.89 5.05 4.60
N ASP A 21 -13.08 4.81 5.63
CA ASP A 21 -13.06 5.61 6.85
C ASP A 21 -12.34 6.97 6.65
N TYR A 22 -11.36 7.01 5.74
CA TYR A 22 -10.51 8.17 5.45
C TYR A 22 -10.39 8.41 3.94
N PRO A 23 -11.43 8.98 3.29
CA PRO A 23 -11.48 9.11 1.83
C PRO A 23 -10.42 10.06 1.23
N GLU A 24 -9.86 10.96 2.04
CA GLU A 24 -8.82 11.91 1.60
C GLU A 24 -7.38 11.41 1.87
N ALA A 25 -7.22 10.22 2.48
CA ALA A 25 -5.90 9.69 2.83
C ALA A 25 -5.16 9.15 1.58
N GLU A 26 -3.86 9.46 1.49
CA GLU A 26 -2.98 8.89 0.46
C GLU A 26 -2.31 7.59 0.94
N ILE A 27 -2.31 6.55 0.11
CA ILE A 27 -1.57 5.31 0.39
C ILE A 27 -0.13 5.45 -0.13
N LEU A 28 0.83 5.44 0.79
CA LEU A 28 2.26 5.59 0.50
C LEU A 28 3.09 4.43 1.07
N GLY A 29 4.24 4.15 0.45
CA GLY A 29 5.28 3.36 1.08
C GLY A 29 6.06 4.19 2.10
N HIS A 30 6.61 3.56 3.13
CA HIS A 30 7.41 4.26 4.15
C HIS A 30 8.59 5.03 3.54
N ARG A 31 9.26 4.49 2.52
CA ARG A 31 10.34 5.16 1.76
C ARG A 31 9.90 6.39 0.97
N ASP A 32 8.60 6.50 0.68
CA ASP A 32 8.06 7.60 -0.11
C ASP A 32 7.79 8.84 0.77
N LEU A 33 7.95 8.73 2.09
CA LEU A 33 7.77 9.84 3.03
C LEU A 33 9.00 10.79 3.04
N PRO A 34 8.78 12.10 3.22
CA PRO A 34 9.87 13.07 3.30
C PRO A 34 10.88 12.72 4.41
N GLY A 35 12.16 12.75 4.07
CA GLY A 35 13.25 12.48 5.02
C GLY A 35 13.47 10.99 5.35
N VAL A 36 12.80 10.07 4.66
CA VAL A 36 13.02 8.63 4.83
C VAL A 36 13.99 8.11 3.77
N HIS A 37 15.14 7.61 4.22
CA HIS A 37 16.17 7.01 3.37
C HIS A 37 16.24 5.47 3.48
N LYS A 38 15.15 4.85 3.94
CA LYS A 38 15.05 3.39 4.12
C LYS A 38 14.38 2.76 2.91
N GLU A 39 14.73 1.53 2.58
CA GLU A 39 14.10 0.79 1.48
C GLU A 39 12.69 0.28 1.79
N CYS A 40 12.27 0.28 3.06
CA CYS A 40 10.95 -0.18 3.50
C CYS A 40 9.83 0.54 2.73
N PRO A 41 8.86 -0.15 2.10
CA PRO A 41 8.47 -1.54 2.34
C PRO A 41 9.15 -2.57 1.42
N CYS A 42 10.25 -2.22 0.78
CA CYS A 42 11.03 -3.07 -0.14
C CYS A 42 10.25 -3.50 -1.40
N PHE A 43 9.21 -2.73 -1.75
CA PHE A 43 8.51 -2.77 -3.03
C PHE A 43 7.89 -1.40 -3.32
N ASP A 44 7.53 -1.18 -4.58
CA ASP A 44 6.86 0.05 -5.01
C ASP A 44 5.35 -0.05 -4.73
N VAL A 45 4.85 0.78 -3.80
CA VAL A 45 3.44 0.77 -3.39
C VAL A 45 2.53 1.24 -4.52
N LYS A 46 2.89 2.31 -5.24
CA LYS A 46 2.08 2.86 -6.34
C LYS A 46 1.92 1.85 -7.47
N LYS A 47 3.02 1.20 -7.87
CA LYS A 47 3.00 0.12 -8.87
C LYS A 47 2.18 -1.07 -8.39
N TRP A 48 2.28 -1.45 -7.12
CA TRP A 48 1.50 -2.56 -6.58
C TRP A 48 0.00 -2.27 -6.58
N LEU A 49 -0.44 -1.08 -6.16
CA LEU A 49 -1.85 -0.67 -6.19
C LEU A 49 -2.43 -0.71 -7.61
N SER A 50 -1.67 -0.23 -8.59
CA SER A 50 -2.06 -0.31 -10.01
C SER A 50 -2.19 -1.76 -10.48
N ASN A 51 -1.22 -2.62 -10.18
CA ASN A 51 -1.23 -4.03 -10.60
C ASN A 51 -2.43 -4.83 -10.05
N ILE A 52 -2.90 -4.49 -8.85
CA ILE A 52 -4.07 -5.16 -8.26
C ILE A 52 -5.39 -4.46 -8.63
N HIS A 53 -5.36 -3.46 -9.53
CA HIS A 53 -6.52 -2.65 -9.89
C HIS A 53 -7.23 -2.12 -8.64
N PHE A 54 -6.44 -1.54 -7.73
CA PHE A 54 -6.97 -0.94 -6.52
C PHE A 54 -7.61 0.39 -6.88
N HIS A 55 -8.94 0.44 -6.78
CA HIS A 55 -9.76 1.64 -6.90
C HIS A 55 -10.65 1.71 -5.67
N ILE A 56 -10.83 2.91 -5.14
CA ILE A 56 -11.76 3.21 -4.04
C ILE A 56 -12.92 3.96 -4.67
#